data_AF-A0A3S1VBG5-F1
#
_entry.id   AF-A0A3S1VBG5-F1
#
_cell.length_a   1.000
_cell.length_b   1.000
_cell.length_c   1.000
_cell.angle_alpha   90.00
_cell.angle_beta   90.00
_cell.angle_gamma   90.00
#
_symmetry.space_group_name_H-M   'P 1'
#
loop_
_entity.id
_entity.type
_entity.pdbx_description
1 polymer ?
#
loop_
_entity_poly.entity_id
_entity_poly.type
_entity_poly.pdbx_seq_one_letter_code
_entity_poly.pdbx_strand_id
1 'polypeptide(L)'
;LPGHPAIRRVPARDLAPDSDLGDRLVTQGVGALSPREVVRALDNGLAVAEDFRRRGLIAASALFLGGQTRVSGSVALAAPNNHKVKETAHA
;
A
#
# COMPACT_ATOMS: atom_id res chain seq x y z
N LEU A 1 -8.79 6.08 6.26
CA LEU A 1 -10.12 6.67 6.58
C LEU A 1 -10.85 7.09 5.33
N PRO A 2 -12.12 6.70 5.17
CA PRO A 2 -13.01 7.27 4.17
C PRO A 2 -13.28 8.75 4.48
N GLY A 3 -13.21 9.63 3.48
CA GLY A 3 -13.59 11.06 3.62
C GLY A 3 -12.71 11.94 4.51
N HIS A 4 -11.60 11.44 5.06
CA HIS A 4 -10.78 12.23 5.98
C HIS A 4 -10.10 13.43 5.28
N PRO A 5 -10.19 14.66 5.82
CA PRO A 5 -9.75 15.88 5.14
C PRO A 5 -8.24 15.94 4.89
N ALA A 6 -7.42 15.31 5.75
CA ALA A 6 -5.98 15.23 5.52
C ALA A 6 -5.59 14.24 4.41
N ILE A 7 -6.52 13.46 3.84
CA ILE A 7 -6.24 12.52 2.75
C ILE A 7 -6.79 13.09 1.45
N ARG A 8 -5.92 13.70 0.65
CA ARG A 8 -6.27 14.24 -0.65
C ARG A 8 -6.42 13.10 -1.65
N ARG A 9 -7.57 13.08 -2.34
CA ARG A 9 -7.86 12.14 -3.41
C ARG A 9 -8.27 12.87 -4.67
N VAL A 10 -7.88 12.32 -5.81
CA VAL A 10 -8.23 12.82 -7.15
C VAL A 10 -8.57 11.63 -8.05
N PRO A 11 -9.34 11.82 -9.13
CA PRO A 11 -9.50 10.80 -10.16
C PRO A 11 -8.13 10.33 -10.68
N ALA A 12 -7.99 9.02 -10.94
CA ALA A 12 -6.73 8.47 -11.45
C ALA A 12 -6.36 9.05 -12.82
N ARG A 13 -7.36 9.27 -13.69
CA ARG A 13 -7.17 9.89 -15.01
C ARG A 13 -6.56 11.30 -14.97
N ASP A 14 -6.80 12.04 -13.88
CA ASP A 14 -6.26 13.40 -13.73
C ASP A 14 -4.74 13.37 -13.40
N LEU A 15 -4.23 12.22 -12.93
CA LEU A 15 -2.80 11.99 -12.70
C LEU A 15 -2.11 11.32 -13.89
N ALA A 16 -2.79 10.35 -14.51
CA ALA A 16 -2.34 9.60 -15.66
C ALA A 16 -3.54 9.40 -16.62
N PRO A 17 -3.62 10.13 -17.74
CA PRO A 17 -4.80 10.13 -18.61
C PRO A 17 -5.23 8.76 -19.14
N ASP A 18 -4.28 7.83 -19.27
CA ASP A 18 -4.44 6.45 -19.73
C ASP A 18 -4.59 5.45 -18.57
N SER A 19 -4.75 5.91 -17.33
CA SER A 19 -4.95 5.02 -16.18
C SER A 19 -6.18 4.13 -16.37
N ASP A 20 -5.97 2.82 -16.23
CA ASP A 20 -7.01 1.79 -16.19
C ASP A 20 -8.03 1.98 -15.05
N LEU A 21 -7.67 2.74 -14.02
CA LEU A 21 -8.55 3.10 -12.91
C LEU A 21 -9.56 4.21 -13.26
N GLY A 22 -9.33 4.98 -14.34
CA GLY A 22 -10.24 6.01 -14.83
C GLY A 22 -10.67 7.04 -13.76
N ASP A 23 -11.98 7.12 -13.50
CA ASP A 23 -12.57 8.08 -12.54
C ASP A 23 -12.41 7.67 -11.07
N ARG A 24 -11.80 6.51 -10.79
CA ARG A 24 -11.61 6.05 -9.43
C ARG A 24 -10.73 7.02 -8.66
N LEU A 25 -11.24 7.50 -7.53
CA LEU A 25 -10.49 8.37 -6.63
C LEU A 25 -9.31 7.61 -6.01
N VAL A 26 -8.10 8.05 -6.30
CA VAL A 26 -6.83 7.54 -5.76
C VAL A 26 -6.23 8.52 -4.76
N THR A 27 -5.47 8.01 -3.80
CA THR A 27 -4.78 8.85 -2.82
C THR A 27 -3.59 9.55 -3.48
N GLN A 28 -3.62 10.89 -3.50
CA GLN A 28 -2.52 11.72 -4.02
C GLN A 28 -1.67 12.31 -2.89
N GLY A 29 -2.24 12.43 -1.68
CA GLY A 29 -1.51 12.97 -0.54
C GLY A 29 -2.12 12.53 0.79
N VAL A 30 -1.25 12.34 1.78
CA VAL A 30 -1.62 12.03 3.16
C VAL A 30 -0.92 13.05 4.05
N GLY A 31 -1.70 13.94 4.66
CA GLY A 31 -1.25 14.89 5.67
C GLY A 31 -1.08 14.24 7.04
N ALA A 32 -0.93 15.06 8.08
CA ALA A 32 -0.81 14.58 9.45
C ALA A 32 -2.04 13.75 9.86
N LEU A 33 -1.78 12.57 10.41
CA LEU A 33 -2.78 11.70 11.02
C LEU A 33 -2.42 11.52 12.49
N SER A 34 -3.42 11.51 13.36
CA SER A 34 -3.19 11.16 14.76
C SER A 34 -2.77 9.68 14.88
N PRO A 35 -2.07 9.29 15.96
CA PRO A 35 -1.70 7.89 16.19
C PRO A 35 -2.89 6.93 16.16
N ARG A 36 -4.05 7.36 16.67
CA ARG A 36 -5.29 6.56 16.64
C ARG A 36 -5.82 6.34 15.22
N GLU A 37 -5.65 7.32 14.35
CA GLU A 37 -6.09 7.23 12.95
C GLU A 37 -5.18 6.34 12.13
N VAL A 38 -3.88 6.38 12.40
CA VAL A 38 -2.90 5.44 11.82
C VAL A 38 -3.26 4.01 12.19
N VAL A 39 -3.48 3.73 13.49
CA VAL A 39 -3.89 2.41 13.98
C VAL A 39 -5.16 1.94 13.27
N ARG A 40 -6.22 2.76 13.28
CA ARG A 40 -7.49 2.44 12.63
C ARG A 40 -7.35 2.18 11.14
N ALA A 41 -6.55 2.97 10.43
CA ALA A 41 -6.34 2.78 8.99
C ALA A 41 -5.57 1.48 8.70
N LEU A 42 -4.56 1.17 9.51
CA LEU A 42 -3.78 -0.06 9.38
C LEU A 42 -4.60 -1.31 9.71
N ASP A 43 -5.41 -1.27 10.77
CA ASP A 43 -6.25 -2.42 11.16
C ASP A 43 -7.34 -2.69 10.10
N ASN A 44 -7.94 -1.64 9.52
CA ASN A 44 -8.85 -1.79 8.39
C ASN A 44 -8.16 -2.39 7.15
N GLY A 45 -6.95 -1.93 6.84
CA GLY A 45 -6.16 -2.48 5.74
C GLY A 45 -5.80 -3.96 5.96
N LEU A 46 -5.44 -4.31 7.19
CA LEU A 46 -5.13 -5.68 7.58
C LEU A 46 -6.35 -6.61 7.41
N ALA A 47 -7.54 -6.16 7.80
CA ALA A 47 -8.76 -6.95 7.64
C ALA A 47 -9.05 -7.29 6.17
N VAL A 48 -8.86 -6.33 5.25
CA VAL A 48 -9.01 -6.54 3.81
C VAL A 48 -7.92 -7.47 3.27
N ALA A 49 -6.67 -7.26 3.68
CA ALA A 49 -5.57 -8.11 3.25
C ALA A 49 -5.75 -9.57 3.71
N GLU A 50 -6.24 -9.78 4.92
CA GLU A 50 -6.59 -11.12 5.42
C GLU A 50 -7.76 -11.73 4.64
N ASP A 51 -8.76 -10.94 4.23
CA ASP A 51 -9.81 -11.44 3.32
C ASP A 51 -9.26 -11.92 1.99
N PHE A 52 -8.42 -11.10 1.35
CA PHE A 52 -7.77 -11.46 0.09
C PHE A 52 -6.92 -12.72 0.23
N ARG A 53 -6.17 -12.83 1.33
CA ARG A 53 -5.33 -14.00 1.61
C ARG A 53 -6.18 -15.26 1.82
N ARG A 54 -7.26 -15.19 2.61
CA ARG A 54 -8.17 -16.32 2.81
C ARG A 54 -8.82 -16.78 1.50
N ARG A 55 -9.06 -15.86 0.57
CA ARG A 55 -9.60 -16.14 -0.77
C ARG A 55 -8.55 -16.59 -1.78
N GLY A 56 -7.28 -16.68 -1.38
CA GLY A 56 -6.18 -17.07 -2.27
C GLY A 56 -5.82 -16.01 -3.32
N LEU A 57 -6.25 -14.76 -3.16
CA LEU A 57 -5.97 -13.67 -4.10
C LEU A 57 -4.54 -13.12 -3.92
N ILE A 58 -4.00 -13.22 -2.70
CA ILE A 58 -2.63 -12.83 -2.36
C ILE A 58 -2.03 -13.85 -1.40
N ALA A 59 -0.71 -14.00 -1.41
CA ALA A 59 0.00 -14.86 -0.42
C ALA A 59 0.21 -14.14 0.92
N ALA A 60 0.61 -12.86 0.87
CA ALA A 60 0.90 -12.03 2.03
C ALA A 60 0.80 -10.55 1.66
N SER A 61 0.76 -9.67 2.67
CA SER A 61 0.89 -8.22 2.49
C SER A 61 1.59 -7.57 3.68
N ALA A 62 2.42 -6.55 3.43
CA ALA A 62 2.93 -5.64 4.45
C ALA A 62 2.35 -4.23 4.22
N LEU A 63 1.67 -3.69 5.24
CA LEU A 63 1.00 -2.40 5.23
C LEU A 63 1.80 -1.42 6.07
N PHE A 64 2.10 -0.24 5.54
CA PHE A 64 2.90 0.79 6.21
C PHE A 64 2.15 2.12 6.23
N LEU A 65 2.08 2.76 7.39
CA LEU A 65 1.50 4.10 7.54
C LEU A 65 2.04 4.77 8.80
N GLY A 66 2.49 6.02 8.70
CA GLY A 66 2.92 6.82 9.86
C GLY A 66 4.00 6.14 10.71
N GLY A 67 4.94 5.42 10.08
CA GLY A 67 6.00 4.66 10.78
C GLY A 67 5.55 3.37 11.46
N GLN A 68 4.28 2.99 11.35
CA GLN A 68 3.74 1.73 11.87
C GLN A 68 3.48 0.72 10.75
N THR A 69 3.48 -0.56 11.11
CA THR A 69 3.34 -1.68 10.16
C THR A 69 2.27 -2.67 10.62
N ARG A 70 1.60 -3.32 9.66
CA ARG A 70 0.83 -4.56 9.85
C ARG A 70 1.19 -5.56 8.77
N VAL A 71 1.16 -6.85 9.09
CA VAL A 71 1.48 -7.93 8.16
C VAL A 71 0.34 -8.94 8.14
N SER A 72 -0.08 -9.34 6.95
CA SER A 72 -1.00 -10.46 6.70
C SER A 72 -0.24 -11.58 6.01
N GLY A 73 -0.41 -12.82 6.48
CA GLY A 73 0.32 -13.98 6.00
C GLY A 73 1.77 -14.06 6.46
N SER A 74 2.40 -15.22 6.22
CA SER A 74 3.80 -15.42 6.55
C SER A 74 4.68 -14.75 5.51
N VAL A 75 5.37 -13.68 5.90
CA VAL A 75 6.52 -13.18 5.13
C VAL A 75 7.69 -14.08 5.50
N ALA A 76 7.81 -15.23 4.83
CA ALA A 76 9.10 -15.91 4.79
C ALA A 76 10.01 -14.99 3.96
N LEU A 77 10.78 -14.13 4.63
CA LEU A 77 11.94 -13.52 4.01
C LEU A 77 12.82 -14.70 3.58
N ALA A 78 12.78 -15.05 2.30
CA ALA A 78 13.83 -15.88 1.74
C ALA A 78 15.14 -15.19 2.12
N ALA A 79 16.10 -15.96 2.66
CA ALA A 79 17.44 -15.48 2.97
C ALA A 79 17.94 -14.60 1.81
N PRO A 80 18.69 -13.51 2.07
CA PRO A 80 19.08 -12.58 1.02
C PRO A 80 19.68 -13.36 -0.15
N ASN A 81 18.97 -13.37 -1.28
CA ASN A 81 19.47 -13.99 -2.49
C ASN A 81 20.75 -13.22 -2.84
N ASN A 82 21.87 -13.94 -2.95
CA ASN A 82 23.18 -13.40 -3.27
C ASN A 82 23.22 -12.99 -4.76
N HIS A 83 22.38 -12.04 -5.17
CA HIS A 83 22.42 -11.46 -6.50
C HIS A 83 23.64 -10.53 -6.56
N LYS A 84 24.70 -10.98 -7.25
CA LYS A 84 25.80 -10.09 -7.65
C LYS A 84 25.18 -8.94 -8.45
N VAL A 85 25.32 -7.71 -7.93
CA VAL A 85 24.94 -6.48 -8.61
C VAL A 85 25.64 -6.48 -9.97
N LYS A 86 24.88 -6.68 -11.06
CA LYS A 86 25.37 -6.36 -12.40
C LYS A 86 25.07 -4.88 -12.63
N GLU A 87 26.11 -4.08 -12.45
CA GLU A 87 26.15 -2.69 -12.85
C GLU A 87 25.81 -2.60 -14.33
N THR A 88 24.67 -1.99 -14.64
CA THR A 88 24.29 -1.65 -16.01
C THR A 88 24.52 -0.16 -16.16
N ALA A 89 25.70 0.18 -16.69
CA ALA A 89 25.96 1.48 -17.24
C ALA A 89 25.02 1.67 -18.45
N HIS A 90 24.26 2.76 -18.47
CA HIS A 90 23.60 3.23 -19.68
C HIS A 90 24.17 4.60 -20.06
N ALA A 91 24.52 4.67 -21.35
CA ALA A 91 25.26 5.74 -22.02
C ALA A 91 24.39 6.96 -22.31
#